data_AF-A0A379WR97-F1
#
_entry.id   AF-A0A379WR97-F1
#
_cell.length_a   1.000
_cell.length_b   1.000
_cell.length_c   1.000
_cell.angle_alpha   90.00
_cell.angle_beta   90.00
_cell.angle_gamma   90.00
#
_symmetry.space_group_name_H-M   'P 1'
#
loop_
_entity.id
_entity.type
_entity.pdbx_description
1 polymer ?
#
loop_
_entity_poly.entity_id
_entity_poly.type
_entity_poly.pdbx_seq_one_letter_code
_entity_poly.pdbx_strand_id
1 'polypeptide(L)' 'MTMRKDLIAAGVDPADIVLDYAGFRTLDSIVRTAKCLNTNDFIIITQRFHCERALFIALHMGIQAQCYAVLRPKIC' A
#
# COMPACT_ATOMS: atom_id res chain seq x y z
N MET A 1 3.80 5.14 13.70
CA MET A 1 5.15 4.74 13.22
C MET A 1 5.44 3.25 13.43
N THR A 2 4.43 2.38 13.60
CA THR A 2 4.65 0.95 13.89
C THR A 2 5.19 0.20 12.67
N MET A 3 4.55 0.36 11.50
CA MET A 3 4.95 -0.35 10.27
C MET A 3 6.42 -0.15 9.87
N ARG A 4 6.96 1.09 9.93
CA ARG A 4 8.38 1.32 9.60
C ARG A 4 9.31 0.60 10.57
N LYS A 5 8.98 0.60 11.86
CA LYS A 5 9.78 -0.10 12.86
C LYS A 5 9.73 -1.62 12.61
N ASP A 6 8.56 -2.15 12.28
CA ASP A 6 8.37 -3.57 11.98
C ASP A 6 9.17 -3.99 10.74
N LEU A 7 9.17 -3.17 9.67
CA LEU A 7 9.96 -3.43 8.45
C LEU A 7 11.47 -3.41 8.73
N ILE A 8 11.96 -2.44 9.51
CA ILE A 8 13.38 -2.38 9.90
C ILE A 8 13.75 -3.59 10.76
N ALA A 9 12.90 -3.98 11.72
CA ALA A 9 13.11 -5.16 12.54
C ALA A 9 13.10 -6.47 11.71
N ALA A 10 12.37 -6.49 10.60
CA ALA A 10 12.38 -7.59 9.63
C ALA A 10 13.58 -7.55 8.65
N GLY A 11 14.46 -6.54 8.76
CA GLY A 11 15.70 -6.45 7.97
C GLY A 11 15.60 -5.63 6.68
N VAL A 12 14.52 -4.87 6.47
CA VAL A 12 14.43 -3.92 5.34
C VAL A 12 15.32 -2.72 5.62
N ASP A 13 16.16 -2.34 4.66
CA ASP A 13 17.02 -1.15 4.79
C ASP A 13 16.15 0.11 4.97
N PRO A 14 16.37 0.92 6.02
CA PRO A 14 15.65 2.18 6.20
C PRO A 14 15.68 3.13 4.99
N ALA A 15 16.72 3.05 4.15
CA ALA A 15 16.86 3.84 2.92
C ALA A 15 15.85 3.45 1.83
N ASP A 16 15.40 2.19 1.83
CA ASP A 16 14.38 1.67 0.90
C ASP A 16 12.94 1.96 1.37
N ILE A 17 12.78 2.56 2.56
CA ILE A 17 11.48 2.83 3.16
C ILE A 17 11.13 4.31 3.05
N VAL A 18 10.19 4.62 2.17
CA VAL A 18 9.58 5.95 2.07
C VAL A 18 8.23 5.96 2.81
N LEU A 19 8.04 6.95 3.67
CA LEU A 19 6.80 7.14 4.42
C LEU A 19 5.85 8.09 3.67
N ASP A 20 4.66 7.61 3.32
CA ASP A 20 3.56 8.46 2.86
C ASP A 20 2.60 8.76 4.02
N TYR A 21 2.52 10.03 4.41
CA TYR A 21 1.64 10.51 5.48
C TYR A 21 0.30 11.05 4.97
N ALA A 22 0.10 11.10 3.64
CA ALA A 22 -1.09 11.72 3.03
C ALA A 22 -2.15 10.70 2.55
N GLY A 23 -1.93 9.41 2.78
CA GLY A 23 -2.83 8.32 2.38
C GLY A 23 -3.99 8.06 3.36
N PHE A 24 -4.82 9.05 3.65
CA PHE A 24 -5.92 8.92 4.63
C PHE A 24 -7.05 7.99 4.18
N ARG A 25 -7.24 7.83 2.88
CA ARG A 25 -8.23 6.91 2.27
C ARG A 25 -7.54 6.06 1.22
N THR A 26 -8.12 4.88 0.96
CA THR A 26 -7.65 3.98 -0.10
C THR A 26 -7.53 4.68 -1.46
N LEU A 27 -8.48 5.57 -1.79
CA LEU A 27 -8.40 6.40 -3.00
C LEU A 27 -7.13 7.26 -3.01
N ASP A 28 -6.88 7.98 -1.91
CA ASP A 28 -5.73 8.87 -1.81
C ASP A 28 -4.41 8.08 -1.95
N SER A 29 -4.31 6.90 -1.32
CA SER A 29 -3.15 6.02 -1.46
C SER A 29 -2.89 5.62 -2.91
N ILE A 30 -3.92 5.21 -3.67
CA ILE A 30 -3.75 4.74 -5.05
C ILE A 30 -3.42 5.88 -6.01
N VAL A 31 -4.19 6.97 -5.97
CA VAL A 31 -3.99 8.11 -6.89
C VAL A 31 -2.64 8.78 -6.65
N ARG A 32 -2.26 8.94 -5.38
CA ARG A 32 -1.02 9.63 -5.02
C ARG A 32 0.20 8.77 -5.28
N THR A 33 0.14 7.46 -5.03
CA THR A 33 1.24 6.55 -5.38
C THR A 33 1.56 6.69 -6.86
N ALA A 34 0.56 6.64 -7.74
CA ALA A 34 0.77 6.80 -9.17
C ALA A 34 1.33 8.18 -9.57
N LYS A 35 0.80 9.27 -8.98
CA LYS A 35 1.22 10.64 -9.30
C LYS A 35 2.58 11.04 -8.71
N CYS A 36 2.84 10.70 -7.45
CA CYS A 36 4.03 11.13 -6.72
C CYS A 36 5.25 10.27 -7.07
N LEU A 37 5.06 8.98 -7.33
CA LEU A 37 6.15 8.08 -7.73
C LEU A 37 6.27 7.96 -9.25
N ASN A 38 5.40 8.64 -10.00
CA ASN A 38 5.35 8.62 -11.47
C ASN A 38 5.41 7.20 -12.05
N THR A 39 4.71 6.26 -11.39
CA THR A 39 4.63 4.85 -11.78
C THR A 39 3.18 4.47 -12.03
N ASN A 40 2.97 3.55 -12.97
CA ASN A 40 1.66 2.97 -13.24
C ASN A 40 1.59 1.48 -12.92
N ASP A 41 2.68 0.91 -12.38
CA ASP A 41 2.80 -0.49 -11.96
C ASP A 41 3.34 -0.54 -10.53
N PHE A 42 2.56 -1.13 -9.62
CA PHE A 42 2.98 -1.34 -8.24
C PHE A 42 2.20 -2.46 -7.54
N ILE A 43 2.83 -2.99 -6.49
CA ILE A 43 2.26 -4.01 -5.63
C ILE A 43 1.71 -3.36 -4.36
N ILE A 44 0.49 -3.74 -3.98
CA ILE A 44 -0.22 -3.27 -2.80
C ILE A 44 -0.28 -4.42 -1.80
N ILE A 45 0.12 -4.18 -0.56
CA ILE A 45 0.05 -5.16 0.52
C ILE A 45 -0.83 -4.58 1.62
N THR A 46 -1.99 -5.20 1.86
CA THR A 46 -2.95 -4.69 2.86
C THR A 46 -3.97 -5.77 3.27
N GLN A 47 -4.87 -5.45 4.19
CA GLN A 47 -5.94 -6.35 4.61
C GLN A 47 -6.93 -6.59 3.46
N ARG A 48 -7.53 -7.78 3.40
CA ARG A 48 -8.41 -8.20 2.29
C ARG A 48 -9.41 -7.15 1.82
N PHE A 49 -10.14 -6.53 2.75
CA PHE A 49 -11.17 -5.54 2.40
C PHE A 49 -10.60 -4.26 1.76
N HIS A 50 -9.37 -3.87 2.08
CA HIS A 50 -8.70 -2.75 1.44
C HIS A 50 -8.14 -3.16 0.07
N CYS A 51 -7.69 -4.40 -0.09
CA CYS A 51 -7.21 -4.90 -1.38
C CYS A 51 -8.28 -4.83 -2.46
N GLU A 52 -9.48 -5.32 -2.16
CA GLU A 52 -10.61 -5.32 -3.11
C GLU A 52 -10.94 -3.89 -3.56
N ARG A 53 -11.00 -2.94 -2.61
CA ARG A 53 -11.22 -1.51 -2.90
C ARG A 53 -10.09 -0.89 -3.72
N ALA A 54 -8.85 -1.22 -3.39
CA ALA A 54 -7.67 -0.65 -4.04
C ALA A 54 -7.56 -1.10 -5.50
N LEU A 55 -7.79 -2.39 -5.78
CA LEU A 55 -7.83 -2.94 -7.14
C LEU A 55 -8.97 -2.34 -7.96
N PHE A 56 -10.16 -2.17 -7.36
CA PHE A 56 -11.28 -1.52 -8.02
C PHE A 56 -10.94 -0.09 -8.47
N ILE A 57 -10.31 0.70 -7.58
CA ILE A 57 -9.88 2.07 -7.89
C ILE A 57 -8.79 2.06 -8.96
N ALA A 58 -7.77 1.22 -8.83
CA ALA A 58 -6.68 1.12 -9.79
C ALA A 58 -7.20 0.80 -11.20
N LEU A 59 -8.12 -0.16 -11.32
CA LEU A 59 -8.75 -0.53 -12.59
C LEU A 59 -9.48 0.65 -13.24
N HIS A 60 -10.28 1.40 -12.47
CA HIS A 60 -11.01 2.57 -12.98
C HIS A 60 -10.10 3.73 -13.38
N MET A 61 -8.87 3.77 -12.86
CA MET A 61 -7.89 4.81 -13.16
C MET A 61 -6.87 4.38 -14.22
N GLY A 62 -6.99 3.16 -14.78
CA GLY A 62 -6.03 2.62 -15.75
C GLY A 62 -4.66 2.28 -15.17
N ILE A 63 -4.59 2.06 -13.85
CA ILE A 63 -3.38 1.72 -13.11
C ILE A 63 -3.21 0.20 -13.09
N GLN A 64 -2.04 -0.30 -13.47
CA GLN A 64 -1.68 -1.70 -13.30
C GLN A 64 -1.30 -1.92 -11.84
N ALA A 65 -2.11 -2.65 -11.09
CA ALA A 65 -1.82 -2.91 -9.68
C ALA A 65 -2.11 -4.36 -9.33
N GLN A 66 -1.26 -4.92 -8.47
CA GLN A 66 -1.43 -6.25 -7.91
C GLN A 66 -1.61 -6.11 -6.39
N CYS A 67 -2.59 -6.79 -5.80
CA CYS A 67 -2.80 -6.71 -4.34
C CYS A 67 -2.65 -8.06 -3.66
N TYR A 68 -1.75 -8.12 -2.68
CA TYR A 68 -1.57 -9.26 -1.79
C TYR A 68 -2.30 -9.00 -0.47
N ALA A 69 -3.40 -9.72 -0.28
CA ALA A 69 -4.19 -9.63 0.93
C ALA A 69 -3.50 -10.38 2.08
N VAL A 70 -3.21 -9.68 3.17
CA VAL A 70 -2.75 -10.31 4.41
C VAL A 70 -3.91 -10.58 5.36
N LEU A 71 -3.82 -11.67 6.10
CA LEU A 71 -4.78 -11.99 7.15
C LEU A 71 -4.74 -10.91 8.24
N ARG A 72 -5.91 -10.55 8.77
CA ARG A 72 -5.94 -9.68 9.95
C ARG A 72 -5.31 -10.41 11.13
N PRO A 73 -4.56 -9.72 12.01
CA PRO A 73 -4.14 -10.29 13.27
C PRO A 73 -5.35 -10.85 14.01
N LYS A 74 -5.25 -12.08 14.53
CA LYS A 74 -6.28 -12.59 15.43
C LYS A 74 -6.25 -11.71 16.69
N ILE A 75 -7.39 -11.10 17.00
CA ILE A 75 -7.58 -10.45 18.29
C ILE A 75 -7.71 -11.60 19.29
N CYS A 76 -6.73 -11.76 20.17
CA CYS A 76 -6.79 -12.67 21.31
C CYS A 76 -7.83 -12.17 22.32
#